data_AF-A0A2H9PVA5-F1
#
_entry.id   AF-A0A2H9PVA5-F1
#
_cell.length_a   1.000
_cell.length_b   1.000
_cell.length_c   1.000
_cell.angle_alpha   90.00
_cell.angle_beta   90.00
_cell.angle_gamma   90.00
#
_symmetry.space_group_name_H-M   'P 1'
#
loop_
_entity.id
_entity.type
_entity.pdbx_description
1 polymer ?
#
loop_
_entity_poly.entity_id
_entity_poly.type
_entity_poly.pdbx_seq_one_letter_code
_entity_poly.pdbx_strand_id
1 'polypeptide(L)'
;MTDYYAMSADAVMRDLGSTPSGLSHGEALRRLGEYGPNALRRGRRTSMLALFFQQFSNALSILLVFAGVLSLFLGEHVESTAIFVILLLNAILGFVQEYRAERAMEKLQELSAKSARVLRDGKEH
;
A
#
# COMPACT_ATOMS: atom_id res chain seq x y z
N MET A 1 22.05 -3.40 12.79
CA MET A 1 20.72 -3.90 13.14
C MET A 1 20.96 -4.88 14.27
N THR A 2 20.47 -4.61 15.48
CA THR A 2 20.77 -5.44 16.66
C THR A 2 19.97 -6.74 16.55
N ASP A 3 20.65 -7.89 16.65
CA ASP A 3 20.03 -9.22 16.57
C ASP A 3 19.37 -9.59 17.91
N TYR A 4 18.29 -8.88 18.26
CA TYR A 4 17.56 -9.07 19.52
C TYR A 4 17.07 -10.51 19.74
N TYR A 5 16.84 -11.27 18.66
CA TYR A 5 16.41 -12.66 18.72
C TYR A 5 17.45 -13.61 19.33
N ALA A 6 18.73 -13.21 19.36
CA ALA A 6 19.83 -14.00 19.92
C ALA A 6 20.24 -13.55 21.33
N MET A 7 19.62 -12.50 21.87
CA MET A 7 19.95 -11.92 23.18
C MET A 7 19.07 -12.51 24.29
N SER A 8 19.56 -12.51 25.53
CA SER A 8 18.73 -12.84 26.69
C SER A 8 17.69 -11.75 26.97
N ALA A 9 16.54 -12.12 27.55
CA ALA A 9 15.46 -11.17 27.85
C ALA A 9 15.95 -9.99 28.70
N ASP A 10 16.80 -10.22 29.70
CA ASP A 10 17.37 -9.15 30.52
C ASP A 10 18.28 -8.19 29.75
N ALA A 11 19.05 -8.71 28.79
CA ALA A 11 19.90 -7.89 27.94
C ALA A 11 19.07 -7.01 27.01
N VAL A 12 18.00 -7.57 26.42
CA VAL A 12 17.06 -6.82 25.58
C VAL A 12 16.33 -5.75 26.40
N MET A 13 15.86 -6.06 27.61
CA MET A 13 15.18 -5.09 28.48
C MET A 13 16.10 -3.93 28.89
N ARG A 14 17.36 -4.23 29.22
CA ARG A 14 18.35 -3.18 29.52
C ARG A 14 18.63 -2.29 28.32
N ASP A 15 18.84 -2.88 27.15
CA ASP A 15 19.13 -2.14 25.91
C ASP A 15 17.94 -1.25 25.49
N LEU A 16 16.72 -1.79 25.57
CA LEU A 16 15.49 -1.07 25.27
C LEU A 16 14.99 -0.19 26.42
N GLY A 17 15.69 -0.13 27.56
CA GLY A 17 15.28 0.63 28.74
C GLY A 17 13.88 0.29 29.25
N SER A 18 13.50 -1.00 29.20
CA SER A 18 12.23 -1.51 29.70
C SER A 18 12.43 -2.36 30.97
N THR A 19 11.34 -2.66 31.67
CA THR A 19 11.37 -3.47 32.90
C THR A 19 10.39 -4.63 32.80
N PRO A 20 10.48 -5.63 33.69
CA PRO A 20 9.49 -6.70 33.78
C PRO A 20 8.07 -6.22 34.09
N SER A 21 7.92 -5.01 34.67
CA SER A 21 6.63 -4.37 34.94
C SER A 21 6.12 -3.51 33.78
N GLY A 22 6.79 -3.54 32.63
CA GLY A 22 6.45 -2.74 31.46
C GLY A 22 6.96 -1.29 31.52
N LEU A 23 6.61 -0.51 30.51
CA LEU A 23 6.99 0.91 30.43
C LEU A 23 6.09 1.77 31.32
N SER A 24 6.61 2.91 31.79
CA SER A 24 5.74 3.92 32.39
C SER A 24 4.88 4.62 31.33
N HIS A 25 3.73 5.16 31.72
CA HIS A 25 2.91 5.94 30.79
C HIS A 25 3.67 7.11 30.15
N GLY A 26 4.49 7.80 30.94
CA GLY A 26 5.31 8.93 30.46
C GLY A 26 6.36 8.49 29.42
N GLU A 27 7.04 7.37 29.65
CA GLU A 27 8.03 6.84 28.72
C GLU A 27 7.36 6.34 27.42
N ALA A 28 6.19 5.71 27.54
CA ALA A 28 5.42 5.29 26.37
C ALA A 28 4.99 6.49 25.50
N LEU A 29 4.55 7.59 26.11
CA LEU A 29 4.22 8.84 25.40
C LEU A 29 5.45 9.48 24.77
N ARG A 30 6.58 9.51 25.48
CA ARG A 30 7.85 10.02 24.96
C ARG A 30 8.28 9.24 23.72
N ARG A 31 8.25 7.91 23.78
CA ARG A 31 8.55 7.04 22.64
C ARG A 31 7.56 7.21 21.49
N LEU A 32 6.28 7.42 21.78
CA LEU A 32 5.29 7.69 20.73
C LEU A 32 5.64 8.99 19.96
N GLY A 33 6.15 10.01 20.65
CA GLY A 33 6.63 11.24 20.01
C GLY A 33 7.92 11.05 19.20
N GLU A 34 8.84 10.22 19.69
CA GLU A 34 10.15 9.97 19.08
C GLU A 34 10.07 9.04 17.86
N TYR A 35 9.36 7.91 18.00
CA TYR A 35 9.26 6.87 16.97
C TYR A 35 8.02 7.02 16.09
N GLY A 36 7.03 7.80 16.53
CA GLY A 36 5.74 7.92 15.87
C GLY A 36 4.81 6.73 16.16
N PRO A 37 3.58 6.77 15.60
CA PRO A 37 2.64 5.67 15.75
C PRO A 37 3.18 4.40 15.09
N ASN A 38 2.93 3.24 15.71
CA ASN A 38 3.17 1.94 15.09
C ASN A 38 2.14 1.68 13.98
N ALA A 39 2.28 2.40 12.89
CA ALA A 39 1.43 2.35 11.72
C ALA A 39 2.30 2.27 10.47
N LEU A 40 1.97 1.34 9.59
CA LEU A 40 2.56 1.32 8.26
C LEU A 40 2.14 2.60 7.53
N ARG A 41 3.12 3.36 7.01
CA ARG A 41 2.85 4.49 6.12
C ARG A 41 2.04 3.96 4.94
N ARG A 42 0.79 4.39 4.83
CA ARG A 42 -0.01 4.16 3.62
C ARG A 42 0.79 4.75 2.45
N GLY A 43 1.19 3.91 1.51
CA GLY A 43 1.78 4.37 0.25
C GLY A 43 0.86 5.43 -0.36
N ARG A 44 1.44 6.44 -1.03
CA ARG A 44 0.65 7.45 -1.76
C ARG A 44 -0.41 6.71 -2.57
N ARG A 45 -1.70 6.98 -2.31
CA ARG A 45 -2.78 6.52 -3.17
C ARG A 45 -2.44 6.95 -4.58
N THR A 46 -2.27 6.00 -5.49
CA THR A 46 -2.01 6.32 -6.88
C THR A 46 -3.19 7.15 -7.35
N SER A 47 -2.93 8.33 -7.93
CA SER A 47 -4.01 9.20 -8.42
C SER A 47 -4.86 8.41 -9.42
N MET A 48 -6.19 8.55 -9.35
CA MET A 48 -7.11 7.85 -10.27
C MET A 48 -6.75 8.12 -11.74
N LEU A 49 -6.30 9.35 -12.05
CA LEU A 49 -5.80 9.72 -13.38
C LEU A 49 -4.48 9.01 -13.71
N ALA A 50 -3.58 8.86 -12.74
CA ALA A 50 -2.31 8.18 -12.95
C ALA A 50 -2.51 6.69 -13.25
N LEU A 51 -3.44 6.02 -12.55
CA LEU A 51 -3.82 4.64 -12.85
C LEU A 51 -4.41 4.49 -14.26
N PHE A 52 -5.22 5.44 -14.70
CA PHE A 52 -5.77 5.44 -16.05
C PHE A 52 -4.67 5.57 -17.12
N PHE A 53 -3.75 6.53 -16.99
CA PHE A 53 -2.65 6.71 -17.93
C PHE A 53 -1.64 5.54 -17.91
N GLN A 54 -1.49 4.87 -16.77
CA GLN A 54 -0.64 3.68 -16.66
C GLN A 54 -1.09 2.55 -17.59
N GLN A 55 -2.40 2.43 -17.88
CA GLN A 55 -2.93 1.43 -18.82
C GLN A 55 -2.46 1.65 -20.27
N PHE A 56 -2.07 2.87 -20.61
CA PHE A 56 -1.50 3.23 -21.92
C PHE A 56 0.03 3.18 -21.95
N SER A 57 0.68 2.83 -20.84
CA SER A 57 2.14 2.85 -20.72
C SER A 57 2.81 1.52 -21.05
N ASN A 58 2.04 0.44 -21.24
CA ASN A 58 2.63 -0.86 -21.60
C ASN A 58 2.80 -1.00 -23.13
N ALA A 59 3.74 -1.85 -23.55
CA ALA A 59 4.10 -2.01 -24.96
C ALA A 59 2.92 -2.43 -25.86
N LEU A 60 2.03 -3.28 -25.36
CA LEU A 60 0.89 -3.79 -26.12
C LEU A 60 -0.19 -2.71 -26.33
N SER A 61 -0.50 -1.92 -25.31
CA SER A 61 -1.43 -0.80 -25.40
C SER A 61 -0.90 0.29 -26.34
N ILE A 62 0.41 0.59 -26.28
CA ILE A 62 1.04 1.53 -27.21
C ILE A 62 0.91 1.03 -28.65
N LEU A 63 1.14 -0.26 -28.88
CA LEU A 63 0.95 -0.88 -30.20
C LEU A 63 -0.49 -0.75 -30.69
N LEU A 64 -1.48 -1.01 -29.83
CA LEU A 64 -2.90 -0.88 -30.17
C LEU A 64 -3.31 0.58 -30.44
N VAL A 65 -2.80 1.53 -29.66
CA VAL A 65 -3.01 2.97 -29.93
C VAL A 65 -2.45 3.33 -31.30
N PHE A 66 -1.24 2.88 -31.61
CA PHE A 66 -0.62 3.11 -32.91
C PHE A 66 -1.44 2.48 -34.05
N ALA A 67 -1.88 1.23 -33.89
CA ALA A 67 -2.74 0.56 -34.87
C ALA A 67 -4.08 1.28 -35.08
N GLY A 68 -4.73 1.73 -33.99
CA GLY A 68 -5.98 2.49 -34.06
C GLY A 68 -5.82 3.83 -34.77
N VAL A 69 -4.70 4.53 -34.53
CA VAL A 69 -4.36 5.78 -35.24
C VAL A 69 -4.10 5.53 -36.72
N LEU A 70 -3.33 4.49 -37.07
CA LEU A 70 -3.07 4.13 -38.48
C LEU A 70 -4.36 3.79 -39.23
N SER A 71 -5.23 2.97 -38.63
CA SER A 71 -6.52 2.59 -39.21
C SER A 71 -7.43 3.82 -39.44
N LEU A 72 -7.40 4.80 -38.51
CA LEU A 72 -8.06 6.09 -38.69
C LEU A 72 -7.53 6.88 -39.90
N PHE A 73 -6.20 6.92 -40.07
CA PHE A 73 -5.56 7.57 -41.23
C PHE A 73 -5.89 6.87 -42.55
N LEU A 74 -6.10 5.56 -42.52
CA LEU A 74 -6.49 4.75 -43.69
C LEU A 74 -7.99 4.89 -44.03
N GLY A 75 -8.78 5.58 -43.20
CA GLY A 75 -10.23 5.77 -43.40
C GLY A 75 -11.08 4.59 -42.92
N GLU A 76 -10.48 3.64 -42.21
CA GLU A 76 -11.15 2.45 -41.66
C GLU A 76 -11.81 2.80 -40.32
N HIS A 77 -12.90 3.57 -40.40
CA HIS A 77 -13.60 4.07 -39.21
C HIS A 77 -14.14 2.95 -38.31
N VAL A 78 -14.56 1.82 -38.88
CA VAL A 78 -15.10 0.69 -38.11
C VAL A 78 -14.01 0.01 -37.27
N GLU A 79 -12.86 -0.29 -37.88
CA GLU A 79 -11.75 -0.97 -37.21
C GLU A 79 -11.11 -0.09 -36.15
N SER A 80 -10.78 1.16 -36.50
CA SER A 80 -10.26 2.14 -35.54
C SER A 80 -11.21 2.32 -34.35
N THR A 81 -12.51 2.48 -34.58
CA THR A 81 -13.50 2.61 -33.49
C THR A 81 -13.50 1.38 -32.58
N ALA A 82 -13.46 0.17 -33.14
CA ALA A 82 -13.40 -1.07 -32.36
C ALA A 82 -12.14 -1.12 -31.46
N ILE A 83 -10.99 -0.72 -31.99
CA ILE A 83 -9.73 -0.67 -31.23
C ILE A 83 -9.82 0.31 -30.06
N PHE A 84 -10.33 1.53 -30.29
CA PHE A 84 -10.48 2.52 -29.22
C PHE A 84 -11.47 2.08 -28.14
N VAL A 85 -12.57 1.41 -28.53
CA VAL A 85 -13.52 0.84 -27.56
C VAL A 85 -12.84 -0.21 -26.69
N ILE A 86 -12.05 -1.11 -27.28
CA ILE A 86 -11.31 -2.14 -26.52
C ILE A 86 -10.30 -1.48 -25.56
N LEU A 87 -9.56 -0.47 -26.01
CA LEU A 87 -8.63 0.28 -25.16
C LEU A 87 -9.34 0.95 -23.98
N LEU A 88 -10.48 1.59 -24.23
CA LEU A 88 -11.29 2.21 -23.19
C LEU A 88 -11.81 1.18 -22.17
N LEU A 89 -12.33 0.05 -22.65
CA LEU A 89 -12.79 -1.04 -21.79
C LEU A 89 -11.65 -1.60 -20.94
N ASN A 90 -10.48 -1.83 -21.52
CA ASN A 90 -9.30 -2.28 -20.78
C ASN A 90 -8.88 -1.27 -19.71
N ALA A 91 -8.91 0.02 -20.02
CA ALA A 91 -8.57 1.06 -19.05
C ALA A 91 -9.54 1.08 -17.86
N ILE A 92 -10.85 0.97 -18.13
CA ILE A 92 -11.89 0.90 -17.09
C ILE A 92 -11.75 -0.38 -16.25
N LEU A 93 -11.61 -1.53 -16.91
CA LEU A 93 -11.47 -2.82 -16.21
C LEU A 93 -10.20 -2.84 -15.35
N GLY A 94 -9.07 -2.40 -15.89
CA GLY A 94 -7.80 -2.30 -15.17
C GLY A 94 -7.91 -1.35 -13.98
N PHE A 95 -8.54 -0.19 -14.14
CA PHE A 95 -8.81 0.73 -13.03
C PHE A 95 -9.67 0.08 -11.93
N VAL A 96 -10.77 -0.58 -12.29
CA VAL A 96 -11.65 -1.25 -11.32
C VAL A 96 -10.94 -2.39 -10.61
N GLN A 97 -10.11 -3.16 -11.32
CA GLN A 97 -9.30 -4.24 -10.74
C GLN A 97 -8.30 -3.70 -9.71
N GLU A 98 -7.54 -2.66 -10.06
CA GLU A 98 -6.55 -2.06 -9.18
C GLU A 98 -7.21 -1.44 -7.93
N TYR A 99 -8.30 -0.69 -8.14
CA TYR A 99 -9.06 -0.10 -7.04
C TYR A 99 -9.59 -1.16 -6.06
N ARG A 100 -10.08 -2.30 -6.57
CA ARG A 100 -10.52 -3.43 -5.74
C ARG A 100 -9.35 -4.08 -5.00
N ALA A 101 -8.19 -4.21 -5.64
CA ALA A 101 -6.99 -4.77 -5.01
C ALA A 101 -6.50 -3.88 -3.86
N GLU A 102 -6.39 -2.57 -4.06
CA GLU A 102 -6.05 -1.62 -2.99
C GLU A 102 -7.02 -1.72 -1.81
N ARG A 103 -8.33 -1.76 -2.08
CA ARG A 103 -9.37 -1.88 -1.04
C ARG A 103 -9.29 -3.21 -0.28
N ALA A 104 -8.94 -4.30 -0.96
CA ALA A 104 -8.75 -5.60 -0.31
C ALA A 104 -7.54 -5.57 0.63
N MET A 105 -6.44 -4.94 0.22
CA MET A 105 -5.26 -4.75 1.06
C MET A 105 -5.55 -3.86 2.28
N GLU A 106 -6.28 -2.75 2.10
CA GLU A 106 -6.71 -1.90 3.23
C GLU A 106 -7.49 -2.71 4.28
N LYS A 107 -8.44 -3.56 3.86
CA LYS A 107 -9.21 -4.42 4.77
C LYS A 107 -8.34 -5.47 5.48
N LEU A 108 -7.37 -6.07 4.80
CA LEU A 108 -6.43 -7.01 5.44
C LEU A 108 -5.53 -6.31 6.48
N GLN A 109 -5.11 -5.08 6.21
CA GLN A 109 -4.37 -4.28 7.18
C GLN A 109 -5.22 -3.96 8.42
N GLU A 110 -6.50 -3.61 8.23
CA GLU A 110 -7.44 -3.38 9.34
C GLU A 110 -7.62 -4.63 10.21
N LEU A 111 -7.64 -5.83 9.62
CA LEU A 111 -7.72 -7.09 10.37
C LEU A 111 -6.44 -7.40 11.17
N SER A 112 -5.29 -6.91 10.72
CA SER A 112 -3.99 -7.07 11.42
C SER A 112 -3.78 -6.00 12.50
N ALA A 113 -4.46 -4.85 12.41
CA ALA A 113 -4.44 -3.77 13.38
C ALA A 113 -5.32 -4.05 14.61
N LYS A 114 -5.36 -5.31 15.08
CA LYS A 114 -5.99 -5.62 16.36
C LYS A 114 -5.17 -4.99 17.48
N SER A 115 -5.87 -4.50 18.50
CA SER A 115 -5.27 -4.01 19.73
C SER A 115 -4.22 -4.99 20.25
N ALA A 116 -3.05 -4.47 20.59
CA ALA A 116 -2.02 -5.25 21.27
C ALA A 116 -2.25 -5.15 22.78
N ARG A 117 -2.12 -6.28 23.48
CA ARG A 117 -2.07 -6.28 24.94
C ARG A 117 -0.67 -5.83 25.38
N VAL A 118 -0.61 -4.84 26.26
CA VAL A 118 0.67 -4.27 26.73
C VAL A 118 0.67 -4.14 28.25
N LEU A 119 1.85 -4.23 28.86
CA LEU A 119 2.04 -3.95 30.28
C LEU A 119 2.58 -2.53 30.43
N ARG A 120 1.87 -1.67 31.17
CA ARG A 120 2.30 -0.30 31.48
C ARG A 120 2.01 0.04 32.94
N ASP A 121 2.94 0.70 33.61
CA ASP A 121 2.86 1.00 35.05
C ASP A 121 2.48 -0.24 35.90
N GLY A 122 2.96 -1.43 35.51
CA GLY A 122 2.65 -2.70 36.16
C GLY A 122 1.24 -3.25 35.93
N LYS A 123 0.44 -2.67 35.02
CA LYS A 123 -0.94 -3.07 34.71
C LYS A 123 -1.09 -3.47 33.25
N GLU A 124 -1.90 -4.48 32.97
CA GLU A 124 -2.23 -4.88 31.60
C GLU A 124 -3.25 -3.90 30.99
N HIS A 125 -3.01 -3.50 29.74
CA HIS A 125 -3.82 -2.61 28.93
C HIS A 125 -4.08 -3.20 27.54
#